data_AF-A0A954K8Q4-F1
#
_entry.id   AF-A0A954K8Q4-F1
#
_cell.length_a   1.000
_cell.length_b   1.000
_cell.length_c   1.000
_cell.angle_alpha   90.00
_cell.angle_beta   90.00
_cell.angle_gamma   90.00
#
_symmetry.space_group_name_H-M   'P 1'
#
loop_
_entity.id
_entity.type
_entity.pdbx_description
1 polymer ?
#
loop_
_entity_poly.entity_id
_entity_poly.type
_entity_poly.pdbx_seq_one_letter_code
_entity_poly.pdbx_strand_id
1 'polypeptide(L)' 'VARYAEDFEPAQRFEPDKDTLVLYHFDEGTGDVAHDESENHYDGKIKNATWVKQIIPEP' A
#
# COMPACT_ATOMS: atom_id res chain seq x y z
N VAL A 1 -14.72 17.64 0.27
CA VAL A 1 -14.04 18.11 1.51
C VAL A 1 -12.57 17.74 1.38
N ALA A 2 -11.63 18.52 1.93
CA ALA A 2 -10.21 18.17 1.86
C ALA A 2 -9.90 17.03 2.85
N ARG A 3 -9.06 16.06 2.44
CA ARG A 3 -8.67 14.92 3.30
C ARG A 3 -7.73 15.35 4.44
N TYR A 4 -6.82 16.28 4.16
CA TYR A 4 -5.88 16.83 5.14
C TYR A 4 -6.13 18.33 5.30
N ALA A 5 -6.19 18.78 6.56
CA ALA A 5 -6.33 20.20 6.92
C ALA A 5 -4.99 20.85 7.32
N GLU A 6 -3.97 20.02 7.54
CA GLU A 6 -2.61 20.37 7.97
C GLU A 6 -1.60 19.65 7.09
N ASP A 7 -0.31 19.89 7.32
CA ASP A 7 0.76 19.19 6.64
C ASP A 7 0.65 17.68 6.88
N PHE A 8 0.76 16.92 5.81
CA PHE A 8 0.64 15.47 5.87
C PHE A 8 1.95 14.86 6.36
N GLU A 9 1.89 14.24 7.54
CA GLU A 9 2.96 13.39 8.05
C GLU A 9 2.65 11.92 7.70
N PRO A 10 3.42 11.30 6.77
CA PRO A 10 3.15 9.93 6.35
C PRO A 10 3.44 8.94 7.48
N ALA A 11 2.48 8.06 7.75
CA ALA A 11 2.68 6.94 8.66
C ALA A 11 3.70 5.94 8.07
N GLN A 12 4.42 5.24 8.95
CA GLN A 12 5.33 4.17 8.53
C GLN A 12 4.58 3.00 7.86
N ARG A 13 3.37 2.74 8.34
CA ARG A 13 2.43 1.76 7.79
C ARG A 13 1.07 2.44 7.73
N PHE A 14 0.44 2.42 6.58
CA PHE A 14 -0.92 2.92 6.41
C PHE A 14 -1.94 1.86 6.83
N GLU A 15 -3.06 2.32 7.37
CA GLU A 15 -4.26 1.51 7.60
C GLU A 15 -5.39 2.07 6.72
N PRO A 16 -6.31 1.24 6.20
CA PRO A 16 -7.44 1.73 5.45
C PRO A 16 -8.40 2.50 6.37
N ASP A 17 -9.07 3.50 5.82
CA ASP A 17 -10.23 4.15 6.44
C ASP A 17 -11.44 4.04 5.52
N LYS A 18 -12.60 4.53 5.98
CA LYS A 18 -13.86 4.50 5.22
C LYS A 18 -13.80 5.15 3.84
N ASP A 19 -12.83 6.04 3.62
CA ASP A 19 -12.65 6.79 2.38
C ASP A 19 -11.49 6.18 1.54
N THR A 20 -10.82 5.13 2.04
CA THR A 20 -9.79 4.37 1.31
C THR A 20 -10.44 3.47 0.28
N LEU A 21 -10.21 3.80 -1.00
CA LEU A 21 -10.71 3.00 -2.12
C LEU A 21 -9.88 1.73 -2.35
N VAL A 22 -8.55 1.84 -2.25
CA VAL A 22 -7.58 0.74 -2.41
C VAL A 22 -6.35 1.05 -1.56
N LEU A 23 -5.78 0.03 -0.92
CA LEU A 23 -4.49 0.09 -0.23
C LEU A 23 -3.65 -1.15 -0.52
N TYR A 24 -2.58 -1.01 -1.32
CA TYR A 24 -1.59 -2.06 -1.55
C TYR A 24 -0.32 -1.76 -0.78
N HIS A 25 0.16 -2.72 0.03
CA HIS A 25 1.41 -2.57 0.76
C HIS A 25 2.65 -3.01 -0.02
N PHE A 26 2.49 -3.90 -1.01
CA PHE A 26 3.59 -4.45 -1.80
C PHE A 26 4.74 -5.03 -0.95
N ASP A 27 4.40 -5.65 0.17
CA ASP A 27 5.32 -6.32 1.09
C ASP A 27 5.05 -7.83 1.24
N GLU A 28 4.14 -8.38 0.43
CA GLU A 28 3.80 -9.81 0.36
C GLU A 28 5.02 -10.67 -0.02
N GLY A 29 5.92 -10.11 -0.83
CA GLY A 29 7.23 -10.68 -1.13
C GLY A 29 7.21 -11.93 -2.02
N THR A 30 6.04 -12.45 -2.38
CA THR A 30 5.86 -13.63 -3.24
C THR A 30 4.53 -13.57 -4.00
N GLY A 31 4.37 -14.45 -4.99
CA GLY A 31 3.13 -14.54 -5.77
C GLY A 31 2.97 -13.43 -6.78
N ASP A 32 1.77 -13.36 -7.36
CA ASP A 32 1.42 -12.41 -8.41
C ASP A 32 0.13 -11.64 -8.11
N VAL A 33 -0.27 -11.60 -6.84
CA VAL A 33 -1.40 -10.84 -6.33
C VAL A 33 -0.87 -9.76 -5.39
N ALA A 34 -1.30 -8.52 -5.61
CA ALA A 34 -1.16 -7.43 -4.65
C ALA A 34 -2.47 -7.37 -3.87
N HIS A 35 -2.41 -7.64 -2.57
CA HIS A 35 -3.60 -7.71 -1.74
C HIS A 35 -4.08 -6.31 -1.39
N ASP A 36 -5.35 -6.03 -1.65
CA ASP A 36 -6.00 -4.82 -1.20
C ASP A 36 -6.39 -4.96 0.27
N GLU A 37 -5.71 -4.20 1.14
CA GLU A 37 -6.03 -4.17 2.57
C GLU A 37 -7.29 -3.34 2.85
N SER A 38 -7.85 -2.64 1.87
CA SER A 38 -9.13 -1.95 2.03
C SER A 38 -10.31 -2.92 2.16
N GLU A 39 -11.42 -2.42 2.68
CA GLU A 39 -12.67 -3.19 2.75
C GLU A 39 -13.31 -3.47 1.37
N ASN A 40 -12.73 -2.94 0.27
CA ASN A 40 -13.27 -3.13 -1.08
C ASN A 40 -12.72 -4.37 -1.79
N HIS A 41 -11.62 -4.96 -1.30
CA HIS A 41 -11.01 -6.18 -1.83
C HIS A 41 -10.72 -6.12 -3.34
N TYR A 42 -10.24 -4.97 -3.82
CA TYR A 42 -9.82 -4.80 -5.21
C TYR A 42 -8.42 -5.35 -5.42
N ASP A 43 -8.23 -6.66 -5.23
CA ASP A 43 -6.93 -7.32 -5.39
C ASP A 43 -6.35 -7.09 -6.81
N GLY A 44 -5.08 -6.66 -6.84
CA GLY A 44 -4.35 -6.40 -8.06
C GLY A 44 -3.62 -7.63 -8.59
N LYS A 45 -3.53 -7.79 -9.91
CA LYS A 45 -2.65 -8.80 -10.54
C LYS A 45 -1.31 -8.16 -10.93
N ILE A 46 -0.23 -8.64 -10.35
CA ILE A 46 1.13 -8.27 -10.71
C ILE A 46 1.53 -8.98 -12.01
N LYS A 47 2.03 -8.23 -12.99
CA LYS A 47 2.47 -8.75 -14.28
C LYS A 47 3.86 -8.24 -14.61
N ASN A 48 4.74 -9.14 -15.07
CA ASN A 48 6.09 -8.81 -15.53
C ASN A 48 6.95 -8.05 -14.50
N ALA A 49 6.76 -8.34 -13.21
CA ALA A 49 7.54 -7.74 -12.12
C ALA A 49 8.10 -8.83 -11.20
N THR A 50 9.08 -8.46 -10.38
CA THR A 50 9.71 -9.34 -9.39
C THR A 50 9.75 -8.63 -8.05
N TRP A 51 9.43 -9.35 -6.98
CA TRP A 51 9.56 -8.85 -5.62
C TRP A 51 11.03 -8.57 -5.29
N VAL A 52 11.28 -7.38 -4.75
CA VAL A 52 12.60 -7.01 -4.23
C VAL A 52 12.47 -6.72 -2.75
N LYS A 53 13.46 -7.15 -1.96
CA LYS A 53 13.52 -6.72 -0.56
C LYS A 53 13.80 -5.23 -0.54
N GLN A 54 13.00 -4.49 0.22
CA GLN A 54 13.26 -3.08 0.47
C GLN A 54 14.62 -2.97 1.15
N ILE A 55 15.59 -2.39 0.45
CA ILE A 55 16.84 -1.96 1.05
C ILE A 55 16.53 -0.57 1.59
N ILE A 56 16.25 -0.47 2.89
CA ILE A 56 16.23 0.84 3.56
C ILE A 56 17.70 1.24 3.67
N PRO A 57 18.21 2.22 2.91
CA PRO A 57 19.54 2.73 3.17
C PRO A 57 19.54 3.29 4.59
N GLU A 58 20.56 2.92 5.38
CA GLU A 58 20.80 3.56 6.68
C GLU A 58 20.87 5.09 6.47
N PRO A 59 20.30 5.89 7.38
CA PRO A 59 20.26 7.35 7.26
C PRO A 59 21.65 7.99 7.14
#